data_AF-A0A7V0JFX0-F1
#
_entry.id   AF-A0A7V0JFX0-F1
#
_cell.length_a   1.000
_cell.length_b   1.000
_cell.length_c   1.000
_cell.angle_alpha   90.00
_cell.angle_beta   90.00
_cell.angle_gamma   90.00
#
_symmetry.space_group_name_H-M   'P 1'
#
loop_
_entity.id
_entity.type
_entity.pdbx_description
1 polymer ?
#
loop_
_entity_poly.entity_id
_entity_poly.type
_entity_poly.pdbx_seq_one_letter_code
_entity_poly.pdbx_strand_id
1 'polypeptide(L)' 'MKTKIWVCAACAFGATLLLLVSRTLSVNSQVVLSEIMFNAPVSEYYEEFIELHNASPSEEINLSGYSVGDQQEQDLLI' A
#
# COMPACT_ATOMS: atom_id res chain seq x y z
N MET A 1 7.94 -12.30 -49.55
CA MET A 1 8.92 -12.18 -48.45
C MET A 1 8.74 -10.95 -47.54
N LYS A 2 7.65 -10.17 -47.62
CA LYS A 2 7.49 -8.93 -46.83
C LYS A 2 6.67 -9.08 -45.53
N THR A 3 5.95 -10.19 -45.34
CA THR A 3 4.98 -10.35 -44.24
C THR A 3 5.60 -10.77 -42.90
N LYS A 4 6.77 -11.42 -42.89
CA LYS A 4 7.40 -11.90 -41.65
C LYS A 4 8.07 -10.80 -40.82
N ILE A 5 8.48 -9.69 -41.44
CA ILE A 5 9.22 -8.60 -40.78
C ILE A 5 8.28 -7.73 -39.91
N TRP A 6 7.03 -7.54 -40.34
CA TRP A 6 6.05 -6.73 -39.60
C TRP A 6 5.53 -7.43 -38.34
N VAL A 7 5.48 -8.76 -38.33
CA VAL A 7 5.06 -9.55 -37.16
C VAL A 7 6.05 -9.42 -36.00
N CYS A 8 7.37 -9.46 -36.27
CA CYS A 8 8.40 -9.29 -35.25
C CYS A 8 8.46 -7.85 -34.70
N ALA A 9 8.25 -6.83 -35.55
CA ALA A 9 8.25 -5.43 -35.14
C ALA A 9 7.05 -5.09 -34.21
N ALA A 10 5.86 -5.62 -34.51
CA ALA A 10 4.67 -5.44 -33.67
C ALA A 10 4.80 -6.14 -32.31
N CYS A 11 5.42 -7.33 -32.28
CA CYS A 11 5.65 -8.08 -31.05
C CYS A 11 6.70 -7.40 -30.14
N ALA A 12 7.74 -6.82 -30.72
CA ALA A 12 8.74 -6.03 -29.98
C ALA A 12 8.16 -4.73 -29.40
N PHE A 13 7.29 -4.03 -30.15
CA PHE A 13 6.58 -2.85 -29.65
C PHE A 13 5.63 -3.19 -28.49
N GLY A 14 4.86 -4.27 -28.60
CA GLY A 14 3.98 -4.74 -27.52
C GLY A 14 4.76 -5.11 -26.25
N ALA A 15 5.88 -5.82 -26.39
CA ALA A 15 6.73 -6.19 -25.25
C ALA A 15 7.41 -4.98 -24.60
N THR A 16 7.83 -3.99 -25.38
CA THR A 16 8.46 -2.77 -24.87
C THR A 16 7.44 -1.88 -24.14
N LEU A 17 6.24 -1.75 -24.69
CA LEU A 17 5.13 -1.03 -24.03
C LEU A 17 4.71 -1.70 -22.73
N LEU A 18 4.63 -3.03 -22.71
CA LEU A 18 4.29 -3.81 -21.50
C LEU A 18 5.36 -3.65 -20.41
N LEU A 19 6.65 -3.66 -20.78
CA LEU A 19 7.75 -3.41 -19.85
C LEU A 19 7.74 -1.98 -19.28
N LEU A 20 7.32 -0.98 -20.07
CA LEU A 20 7.17 0.40 -19.62
C LEU A 20 5.97 0.58 -18.68
N VAL A 21 4.82 -0.04 -18.97
CA VAL A 21 3.63 0.00 -18.09
C VAL A 21 3.87 -0.73 -16.77
N SER A 22 4.62 -1.83 -16.79
CA SER A 22 4.96 -2.56 -15.56
C SER A 22 5.83 -1.74 -14.60
N ARG A 23 6.54 -0.71 -15.10
CA ARG A 23 7.37 0.19 -14.28
C ARG A 23 6.58 1.26 -13.54
N THR A 24 5.34 1.55 -13.96
CA THR A 24 4.53 2.62 -13.38
C THR A 24 3.57 2.15 -12.30
N LEU A 25 3.35 0.83 -12.18
CA LEU A 25 2.51 0.25 -11.15
C LEU A 25 3.32 0.06 -9.88
N SER A 26 3.39 1.11 -9.06
CA SER A 26 3.84 1.00 -7.67
C SER A 26 2.65 0.68 -6.79
N VAL A 27 2.61 -0.53 -6.24
CA VAL A 27 1.64 -0.88 -5.20
C VAL A 27 2.21 -0.38 -3.88
N ASN A 28 1.68 0.73 -3.38
CA ASN A 28 2.01 1.29 -2.07
C ASN A 28 0.90 0.93 -1.08
N SER A 29 1.24 0.89 0.22
CA SER A 29 0.20 0.79 1.25
C SER A 29 -0.67 2.05 1.24
N GLN A 30 -1.99 1.88 1.37
CA GLN A 30 -2.92 3.01 1.49
C GLN A 30 -2.92 3.59 2.92
N VAL A 31 -2.76 2.74 3.94
CA VAL A 31 -2.63 3.13 5.35
C VAL A 31 -1.24 2.77 5.85
N VAL A 32 -0.55 3.70 6.49
CA VAL A 32 0.77 3.49 7.08
C VAL A 32 0.67 3.68 8.59
N LEU A 33 1.23 2.75 9.35
CA LEU A 33 1.47 2.94 10.78
C LEU A 33 2.75 3.78 10.92
N SER A 34 2.61 5.05 11.24
CA SER A 34 3.72 6.03 11.23
C SER A 34 4.48 6.11 12.56
N GLU A 35 3.82 5.83 13.69
CA GLU A 35 4.42 5.85 15.02
C GLU A 35 3.82 4.76 15.92
N ILE A 36 4.66 4.24 16.82
CA ILE A 36 4.27 3.34 17.92
C ILE A 36 4.84 3.93 19.22
N MET A 37 3.97 4.42 20.11
CA MET A 37 4.33 4.83 21.47
C MET A 37 3.98 3.71 22.45
N PHE A 38 4.91 2.78 22.67
CA PHE A 38 4.70 1.59 23.52
C PHE A 38 5.28 1.72 24.94
N ASN A 39 5.95 2.82 25.24
CA ASN A 39 6.62 3.05 26.53
C ASN A 39 6.46 4.50 26.93
N ALA A 40 5.21 4.89 27.17
CA ALA A 40 4.88 6.25 27.50
C ALA A 40 5.49 6.63 28.87
N PRO A 41 6.15 7.80 28.99
CA PRO A 41 6.92 8.14 30.18
C PRO A 41 6.07 8.42 31.42
N VAL A 42 4.78 8.70 31.27
CA VAL A 42 3.89 9.09 32.37
C VAL A 42 2.85 8.01 32.69
N SER A 43 2.20 7.42 31.67
CA SER A 43 1.19 6.39 31.88
C SER A 43 1.07 5.43 30.70
N GLU A 44 1.37 4.16 30.95
CA GLU A 44 1.19 3.06 29.99
C GLU A 44 -0.30 2.88 29.58
N TYR A 45 -1.26 3.32 30.39
CA TYR A 45 -2.69 3.14 30.09
C TYR A 45 -3.33 4.22 29.22
N TYR A 46 -2.81 5.45 29.25
CA TYR A 46 -3.48 6.61 28.63
C TYR A 46 -2.64 7.33 27.58
N GLU A 47 -1.34 7.07 27.55
CA GLU A 47 -0.40 7.78 26.67
C GLU A 47 0.28 6.85 25.66
N GLU A 48 -0.12 5.58 25.63
CA GLU A 48 0.23 4.67 24.54
C GLU A 48 -0.72 4.87 23.36
N PHE A 49 -0.15 4.88 22.16
CA PHE A 49 -0.91 5.03 20.93
C PHE A 49 -0.16 4.46 19.74
N ILE A 50 -0.93 4.22 18.68
CA ILE A 50 -0.42 4.06 17.32
C ILE A 50 -0.90 5.24 16.49
N GLU A 51 -0.04 5.74 15.60
CA GLU A 51 -0.45 6.74 14.62
C GLU A 51 -0.70 6.08 13.26
N LEU A 52 -1.84 6.42 12.65
CA LEU A 52 -2.19 5.98 11.31
C LEU A 52 -2.17 7.17 10.34
N HIS A 53 -1.38 7.03 9.29
CA HIS A 53 -1.28 7.97 8.20
C HIS A 53 -1.98 7.43 6.94
N ASN A 54 -2.92 8.19 6.41
CA ASN A 54 -3.47 7.97 5.08
C ASN A 54 -2.45 8.41 4.03
N ALA A 55 -1.82 7.44 3.36
CA ALA A 55 -0.81 7.69 2.32
C ALA A 55 -1.44 8.01 0.96
N SER A 56 -2.77 7.96 0.84
CA SER A 56 -3.45 8.35 -0.39
C SER A 56 -3.44 9.88 -0.54
N PRO A 57 -3.02 10.39 -1.71
CA PRO A 57 -3.00 11.84 -1.96
C PRO A 57 -4.40 12.42 -2.20
N SER A 58 -5.41 11.57 -2.47
CA SER A 58 -6.72 12.02 -2.95
C SER A 58 -7.90 11.20 -2.46
N GLU A 59 -7.67 10.07 -1.80
CA GLU A 59 -8.75 9.19 -1.34
C GLU A 59 -8.85 9.21 0.18
N GLU A 60 -10.08 9.29 0.69
CA GLU A 60 -10.36 9.00 2.09
C GLU A 60 -10.41 7.50 2.30
N ILE A 61 -9.89 7.05 3.45
CA ILE A 61 -9.89 5.63 3.81
C ILE A 61 -10.87 5.43 4.96
N ASN A 62 -11.87 4.59 4.71
CA ASN A 62 -12.78 4.15 5.76
C ASN A 62 -12.13 3.01 6.57
N LEU A 63 -11.88 3.24 7.85
CA LEU A 63 -11.29 2.24 8.75
C LEU A 63 -12.33 1.26 9.34
N SER A 64 -13.59 1.29 8.89
CA SER A 64 -14.65 0.45 9.44
C SER A 64 -14.28 -1.03 9.29
N GLY A 65 -14.26 -1.76 10.40
CA GLY A 65 -13.85 -3.17 10.44
C GLY A 65 -12.35 -3.41 10.45
N TYR A 66 -11.53 -2.35 10.51
CA TYR A 66 -10.11 -2.49 10.82
C TYR A 66 -9.96 -2.77 12.32
N SER A 67 -9.00 -3.63 12.63
CA SER A 67 -8.63 -3.97 14.00
C SER A 67 -7.13 -3.95 14.18
N VAL A 68 -6.68 -3.62 15.38
CA VAL A 68 -5.30 -3.82 15.84
C VAL A 68 -5.32 -4.87 16.95
N GLY A 69 -4.31 -5.72 17.01
CA GLY A 69 -4.28 -6.74 18.05
C GLY A 69 -3.12 -7.69 17.88
N ASP A 70 -3.03 -8.62 18.81
CA ASP A 70 -2.03 -9.68 18.84
C ASP A 70 -2.71 -11.06 18.78
N GLN A 71 -2.03 -12.11 19.25
CA GLN A 71 -2.58 -13.46 19.24
C GLN A 71 -3.64 -13.71 20.34
N GLN A 72 -3.83 -12.77 21.27
CA GLN A 72 -4.67 -12.90 22.46
C GLN A 72 -5.90 -11.99 22.38
N GLU A 73 -5.73 -10.77 21.88
CA GLU A 73 -6.79 -9.76 21.82
C GLU A 73 -6.81 -9.01 20.47
N GLN A 74 -7.99 -8.52 20.06
CA GLN A 74 -8.17 -7.64 18.92
C GLN A 74 -9.11 -6.49 19.30
N ASP A 75 -8.61 -5.27 19.11
CA ASP A 75 -9.32 -4.02 19.30
C ASP A 75 -9.78 -3.43 17.97
N LEU A 76 -11.05 -3.05 17.89
CA LEU A 76 -11.61 -2.34 16.74
C LEU A 76 -11.18 -0.88 16.76
N LEU A 77 -10.81 -0.35 15.59
CA LEU A 77 -10.36 1.04 15.47
C LEU A 77 -11.50 2.07 15.40
N ILE A 78 -12.72 1.64 15.03
CA ILE A 78 -13.95 2.45 15.02
C ILE A 78 -15.19 1.63 15.35
#